data_AF-H1KMC9-F1
#
_entry.id   AF-H1KMC9-F1
#
_cell.length_a   1.000
_cell.length_b   1.000
_cell.length_c   1.000
_cell.angle_alpha   90.00
_cell.angle_beta   90.00
_cell.angle_gamma   90.00
#
_symmetry.space_group_name_H-M   'P 1'
#
loop_
_entity.id
_entity.type
_entity.pdbx_description
1 polymer ?
#
loop_
_entity_poly.entity_id
_entity_poly.type
_entity_poly.pdbx_seq_one_letter_code
_entity_poly.pdbx_strand_id
1 'polypeptide(L)'
;PACRSGTTPVPDHAARLAQALAPLAGLTAHVSGCAKGCAHPGPADLTLVGRDGAYDVVLAGPPSAEPATRLAFEVALDRIRKAAAAGLPALDPVFQDDVPG
;
A
#
# COMPACT_ATOMS: atom_id res chain seq x y z
N PRO A 1 -15.69 -14.75 6.25
CA PRO A 1 -14.56 -13.92 5.81
C PRO A 1 -13.31 -14.17 6.67
N ALA A 2 -12.17 -13.67 6.20
CA ALA A 2 -10.98 -13.36 6.98
C ALA A 2 -10.04 -14.53 7.31
N CYS A 3 -8.88 -14.49 6.66
CA CYS A 3 -7.66 -15.07 7.18
C CYS A 3 -7.50 -14.67 8.65
N ARG A 4 -7.30 -15.64 9.55
CA ARG A 4 -7.15 -15.46 11.02
C ARG A 4 -5.97 -14.55 11.42
N SER A 5 -5.09 -14.25 10.46
CA SER A 5 -3.90 -13.41 10.61
C SER A 5 -4.14 -11.93 10.28
N GLY A 6 -5.32 -11.57 9.77
CA GLY A 6 -5.62 -10.18 9.40
C GLY A 6 -5.94 -9.35 10.62
N THR A 7 -4.97 -8.59 11.12
CA THR A 7 -5.17 -7.60 12.20
C THR A 7 -5.75 -6.28 11.67
N THR A 8 -6.04 -6.20 10.38
CA THR A 8 -6.51 -4.99 9.70
C THR A 8 -7.80 -5.24 8.89
N PRO A 9 -8.68 -4.24 8.76
CA PRO A 9 -9.91 -4.33 7.96
C PRO A 9 -9.58 -4.17 6.45
N VAL A 10 -8.86 -5.14 5.90
CA VAL A 10 -8.36 -5.14 4.51
C VAL A 10 -9.44 -4.81 3.47
N PRO A 11 -10.69 -5.34 3.52
CA PRO A 11 -11.68 -5.04 2.50
C PRO A 11 -12.04 -3.55 2.41
N ASP A 12 -12.23 -2.89 3.55
CA ASP A 12 -12.58 -1.46 3.61
C ASP A 12 -11.40 -0.59 3.17
N HIS A 13 -10.19 -0.97 3.60
CA HIS A 13 -8.96 -0.29 3.21
C HIS A 13 -8.67 -0.43 1.72
N ALA A 14 -8.88 -1.61 1.13
CA ALA A 14 -8.73 -1.84 -0.30
C ALA A 14 -9.71 -0.98 -1.11
N ALA A 15 -10.97 -0.87 -0.69
CA ALA A 15 -11.97 -0.03 -1.36
C ALA A 15 -11.59 1.47 -1.32
N ARG A 16 -11.13 1.96 -0.16
CA ARG A 16 -10.67 3.36 -0.01
C ARG A 16 -9.41 3.64 -0.82
N LEU A 17 -8.50 2.68 -0.88
CA LEU A 17 -7.28 2.77 -1.69
C LEU A 17 -7.60 2.84 -3.19
N ALA A 18 -8.48 1.95 -3.68
CA ALA A 18 -8.91 1.93 -5.07
C ALA A 18 -9.52 3.27 -5.51
N GLN A 19 -10.32 3.91 -4.64
CA GLN A 19 -10.87 5.24 -4.91
C GLN A 19 -9.79 6.33 -5.00
N ALA A 20 -8.78 6.28 -4.13
CA ALA A 20 -7.68 7.25 -4.15
C ALA A 20 -6.77 7.11 -5.37
N LEU A 21 -6.66 5.90 -5.92
CA LEU A 21 -5.86 5.60 -7.10
C LEU A 21 -6.63 5.77 -8.42
N ALA A 22 -7.94 5.91 -8.39
CA ALA A 22 -8.75 6.13 -9.59
C ALA A 22 -8.25 7.27 -10.52
N PRO A 23 -7.71 8.39 -10.01
CA PRO A 23 -7.13 9.44 -10.85
C PRO A 23 -5.77 9.06 -11.47
N LEU A 24 -5.07 8.09 -10.89
CA LEU A 24 -3.75 7.61 -11.29
C LEU A 24 -3.88 6.37 -12.18
N ALA A 25 -4.62 6.52 -13.29
CA ALA A 25 -4.87 5.43 -14.23
C ALA A 25 -3.56 4.83 -14.76
N GLY A 26 -3.39 3.52 -14.60
CA GLY A 26 -2.20 2.78 -15.01
C GLY A 26 -1.32 2.28 -13.86
N LEU A 27 -1.56 2.74 -12.63
CA LEU A 27 -0.88 2.22 -11.43
C LEU A 27 -1.66 1.06 -10.80
N THR A 28 -0.92 0.04 -10.38
CA THR A 28 -1.42 -1.12 -9.68
C THR A 28 -1.10 -1.02 -8.19
N ALA A 29 -2.11 -1.24 -7.34
CA ALA A 29 -1.88 -1.33 -5.91
C ALA A 29 -2.50 -2.59 -5.31
N HIS A 30 -1.76 -3.19 -4.39
CA HIS A 30 -2.15 -4.38 -3.65
C HIS A 30 -2.23 -4.09 -2.16
N VAL A 31 -3.30 -4.55 -1.50
CA VAL A 31 -3.40 -4.53 -0.03
C VAL A 31 -3.43 -5.97 0.46
N SER A 32 -2.43 -6.36 1.23
CA SER A 32 -2.34 -7.66 1.87
C SER A 32 -2.61 -7.53 3.36
N GLY A 33 -3.45 -8.41 3.91
CA GLY A 33 -3.73 -8.44 5.36
C GLY A 33 -2.63 -9.02 6.23
N CYS A 34 -1.63 -9.65 5.62
CA CYS A 34 -0.46 -10.18 6.30
C CYS A 34 0.66 -10.41 5.29
N ALA A 35 1.90 -10.52 5.77
CA ALA A 35 3.09 -10.78 4.94
C ALA A 35 3.05 -12.11 4.16
N LYS A 36 2.07 -13.00 4.40
CA LYS A 36 1.92 -14.24 3.62
C LYS A 36 1.43 -14.00 2.19
N GLY A 37 0.91 -12.82 1.85
CA GLY A 37 0.64 -12.45 0.45
C GLY A 37 -0.39 -13.32 -0.28
N CYS A 38 -1.27 -14.03 0.44
CA CYS A 38 -2.05 -15.14 -0.12
C CYS A 38 -3.04 -14.75 -1.24
N ALA A 39 -3.35 -13.46 -1.40
CA ALA A 39 -4.29 -12.96 -2.41
C ALA A 39 -3.60 -12.55 -3.73
N HIS A 40 -2.31 -12.20 -3.72
CA HIS A 40 -1.54 -11.90 -4.93
C HIS A 40 -0.03 -11.91 -4.63
N PRO A 41 0.74 -12.88 -5.12
CA PRO A 41 2.20 -12.93 -4.96
C PRO A 41 2.97 -12.12 -6.02
N GLY A 42 2.27 -11.34 -6.86
CA GLY A 42 2.86 -10.61 -7.98
C GLY A 42 3.32 -9.21 -7.55
N PRO A 43 4.31 -8.62 -8.24
CA PRO A 43 4.70 -7.23 -8.00
C PRO A 43 3.55 -6.29 -8.38
N ALA A 44 3.33 -5.27 -7.57
CA ALA A 44 2.49 -4.13 -7.86
C ALA A 44 3.32 -2.86 -7.69
N ASP A 45 2.90 -1.76 -8.34
CA ASP A 45 3.57 -0.47 -8.20
C ASP A 45 3.55 -0.01 -6.72
N LEU A 46 2.49 -0.35 -6.00
CA LEU A 46 2.39 -0.17 -4.55
C LEU A 46 1.81 -1.42 -3.88
N THR A 47 2.50 -1.96 -2.88
CA THR A 47 2.00 -3.05 -2.03
C THR A 47 1.95 -2.61 -0.57
N LEU A 48 0.76 -2.60 0.03
CA LEU A 48 0.53 -2.34 1.45
C LEU A 48 0.35 -3.68 2.19
N VAL A 49 1.22 -3.97 3.15
CA VAL A 49 1.18 -5.21 3.94
C VAL A 49 0.82 -4.90 5.39
N GLY A 50 -0.35 -5.36 5.82
CA GLY A 50 -0.83 -5.18 7.19
C GLY A 50 0.08 -5.88 8.20
N ARG A 51 0.53 -5.13 9.21
CA ARG A 51 1.33 -5.62 10.32
C ARG A 51 1.02 -4.84 11.60
N ASP A 52 0.53 -5.53 12.61
CA ASP A 52 0.31 -4.99 13.96
C ASP A 52 -0.46 -3.65 14.00
N GLY A 53 -1.47 -3.49 13.14
CA GLY A 53 -2.29 -2.27 13.05
C GLY A 53 -1.71 -1.15 12.16
N ALA A 54 -0.51 -1.33 11.63
CA ALA A 54 0.11 -0.47 10.62
C ALA A 54 0.24 -1.20 9.27
N TYR A 55 0.78 -0.49 8.27
CA TYR A 55 1.08 -1.05 6.95
C TYR A 55 2.55 -0.83 6.60
N ASP A 56 3.22 -1.92 6.27
CA ASP A 56 4.49 -1.95 5.57
C ASP A 56 4.23 -1.55 4.10
N VAL A 57 4.93 -0.52 3.62
CA VAL A 57 4.83 -0.01 2.25
C VAL A 57 5.97 -0.58 1.41
N VAL A 58 5.63 -1.40 0.43
CA VAL A 58 6.56 -1.93 -0.57
C VAL A 58 6.28 -1.24 -1.89
N LEU A 59 7.32 -0.72 -2.52
CA LEU A 59 7.27 -0.04 -3.81
C LEU A 59 7.82 -0.98 -4.90
N ALA A 60 7.14 -1.01 -6.06
CA ALA A 60 7.53 -1.81 -7.23
C ALA A 60 7.96 -3.26 -6.90
N GLY A 61 7.26 -3.90 -5.95
CA GLY A 61 7.74 -5.13 -5.33
C GLY A 61 6.64 -6.02 -4.75
N PRO A 62 6.96 -7.30 -4.50
CA PRO A 62 6.02 -8.25 -3.91
C PRO A 62 5.79 -7.98 -2.41
N PRO A 63 4.71 -8.51 -1.80
CA PRO A 63 4.42 -8.35 -0.37
C PRO A 63 5.53 -8.85 0.59
N SER A 64 6.45 -9.66 0.10
CA SER A 64 7.59 -10.22 0.85
C SER A 64 8.87 -9.39 0.75
N ALA A 65 8.89 -8.33 -0.07
CA ALA A 65 10.07 -7.48 -0.21
C ALA A 65 10.29 -6.59 1.03
N GLU A 66 11.49 -6.02 1.13
CA GLU A 66 11.80 -5.05 2.17
C GLU A 66 10.86 -3.84 2.06
N PRO A 67 10.17 -3.45 3.15
CA PRO A 67 9.35 -2.26 3.14
C PRO A 67 10.23 -1.02 3.07
N ALA A 68 9.88 -0.08 2.19
CA ALA A 68 10.51 1.24 2.15
C ALA A 68 10.21 2.02 3.44
N THR A 69 9.01 1.84 4.00
CA THR A 69 8.59 2.50 5.24
C THR A 69 7.40 1.76 5.88
N ARG A 70 7.13 2.05 7.16
CA ARG A 70 5.94 1.57 7.88
C ARG A 70 5.15 2.75 8.41
N LEU A 71 3.87 2.81 8.05
CA LEU A 71 2.97 3.88 8.47
C LEU A 71 1.53 3.41 8.67
N ALA A 72 0.75 4.22 9.37
CA ALA A 72 -0.68 3.98 9.52
C ALA A 72 -1.41 4.12 8.17
N PHE A 73 -2.50 3.37 8.00
CA PHE A 73 -3.27 3.37 6.75
C PHE A 73 -3.71 4.77 6.31
N GLU A 74 -4.18 5.60 7.24
CA GLU A 74 -4.64 6.95 6.93
C GLU A 74 -3.50 7.85 6.42
N VAL A 75 -2.27 7.67 6.93
CA VAL A 75 -1.10 8.40 6.43
C VAL A 75 -0.77 7.97 5.01
N ALA A 76 -0.86 6.66 4.72
CA ALA A 76 -0.62 6.13 3.37
C ALA A 76 -1.65 6.66 2.39
N LEU A 77 -2.92 6.68 2.81
CA LEU A 77 -4.04 7.14 2.01
C LEU A 77 -3.95 8.65 1.72
N ASP A 78 -3.58 9.47 2.71
CA ASP A 78 -3.38 10.91 2.53
C ASP A 78 -2.28 11.21 1.51
N ARG A 79 -1.15 10.50 1.62
CA ARG A 79 -0.02 10.57 0.68
C ARG A 79 -0.43 10.22 -0.75
N ILE A 80 -1.17 9.14 -0.95
CA ILE A 80 -1.66 8.73 -2.28
C ILE A 80 -2.63 9.76 -2.84
N ARG A 81 -3.54 10.31 -2.03
CA ARG A 81 -4.44 11.37 -2.46
C ARG A 81 -3.70 12.63 -2.89
N LYS A 82 -2.65 13.02 -2.16
CA LYS A 82 -1.78 14.14 -2.54
C LYS A 82 -1.06 13.86 -3.86
N ALA A 83 -0.54 12.66 -4.05
CA ALA A 83 0.10 12.24 -5.30
C ALA A 83 -0.86 12.26 -6.48
N ALA A 84 -2.08 11.74 -6.28
CA ALA A 84 -3.16 11.75 -7.27
C ALA A 84 -3.59 13.18 -7.63
N ALA A 85 -3.74 14.06 -6.63
CA ALA A 85 -4.06 15.47 -6.84
C ALA A 85 -2.94 16.24 -7.56
N ALA A 86 -1.67 15.86 -7.33
CA ALA A 86 -0.51 16.41 -8.01
C ALA A 86 -0.29 15.84 -9.42
N GLY A 87 -1.04 14.80 -9.81
CA GLY A 87 -0.88 14.13 -11.11
C GLY A 87 0.47 13.42 -11.26
N LEU A 88 1.04 12.93 -10.15
CA LEU A 88 2.34 12.24 -10.20
C LEU A 88 2.22 10.92 -10.98
N PRO A 89 3.17 10.62 -11.88
CA PRO A 89 3.12 9.39 -12.68
C PRO A 89 3.49 8.14 -11.88
N ALA A 90 3.98 8.27 -10.64
CA ALA A 90 4.45 7.17 -9.81
C ALA A 90 4.24 7.48 -8.32
N LEU A 91 4.16 6.43 -7.49
CA LEU A 91 4.00 6.52 -6.04
C LEU A 91 5.33 6.41 -5.29
N ASP A 92 6.40 5.94 -5.94
CA ASP A 92 7.73 5.80 -5.32
C ASP A 92 8.22 7.08 -4.61
N PRO A 93 8.21 8.27 -5.25
CA PRO A 93 8.71 9.49 -4.59
C PRO A 93 7.88 9.91 -3.38
N VAL A 94 6.65 9.42 -3.24
CA VAL A 94 5.72 9.78 -2.16
C VAL A 94 6.04 9.03 -0.86
N PHE A 95 6.71 7.88 -0.98
CA PHE A 95 6.98 6.97 0.13
C PHE A 95 8.48 6.78 0.41
N GLN A 96 9.37 7.19 -0.50
CA GLN A 96 10.83 7.15 -0.30
C GLN A 96 11.36 8.29 0.60
N ASP A 97 10.59 9.33 0.87
CA ASP A 97 11.01 10.50 1.67
C ASP A 97 11.29 10.19 3.17
N ASP A 98 10.93 9.00 3.67
CA ASP A 98 11.05 8.63 5.10
C ASP A 98 12.15 7.60 5.41
N VAL A 99 13.08 7.32 4.49
CA VAL A 99 14.23 6.45 4.81
C VAL A 99 15.33 7.31 5.47
N PRO A 100 15.52 7.31 6.80
CA PRO A 100 16.75 7.85 7.36
C PRO A 100 17.89 6.93 6.91
N GLY A 101 18.88 7.51 6.22
CA GLY A 101 20.13 6.84 5.89
C GLY A 101 20.93 6.45 7.13
#